data_AF-A0A939W4X9-F1
#
_entry.id   AF-A0A939W4X9-F1
#
_cell.length_a   1.000
_cell.length_b   1.000
_cell.length_c   1.000
_cell.angle_alpha   90.00
_cell.angle_beta   90.00
_cell.angle_gamma   90.00
#
_symmetry.space_group_name_H-M   'P 1'
#
loop_
_entity.id
_entity.type
_entity.pdbx_description
1 polymer ?
#
loop_
_entity_poly.entity_id
_entity_poly.type
_entity_poly.pdbx_seq_one_letter_code
_entity_poly.pdbx_strand_id
1 'polypeptide(L)'
;MDKKLFTKAPTSLGVVFFPAFDWAISPTHPEREERLLYTRDQLKEEGLFDIEGITEHRPSLCSHDDIQRVHFCLPSVQAVITDSHLASAGGAITAARLVLEGREQRA
;
A
#
# COMPACT_ATOMS: atom_id res chain seq x y z
N MET A 1 -8.84 30.09 -20.56
CA MET A 1 -7.99 29.16 -19.79
C MET A 1 -8.75 27.85 -19.68
N ASP A 2 -8.45 26.90 -20.56
CA ASP A 2 -9.12 25.60 -20.57
C ASP A 2 -8.76 24.83 -19.30
N LYS A 3 -9.68 24.81 -18.34
CA LYS A 3 -9.75 23.73 -17.35
C LYS A 3 -10.09 22.45 -18.12
N LYS A 4 -9.10 21.77 -18.71
CA LYS A 4 -9.22 20.32 -18.86
C LYS A 4 -9.31 19.79 -17.44
N LEU A 5 -10.52 19.52 -16.98
CA LEU A 5 -10.74 18.78 -15.75
C LEU A 5 -9.88 17.51 -15.86
N PHE A 6 -9.14 17.18 -14.81
CA PHE A 6 -8.34 15.97 -14.70
C PHE A 6 -9.26 14.73 -14.62
N THR A 7 -10.07 14.48 -15.65
CA THR A 7 -11.08 13.42 -15.63
C THR A 7 -10.50 12.05 -15.94
N LYS A 8 -9.29 11.97 -16.50
CA LYS A 8 -8.65 10.70 -16.88
C LYS A 8 -7.13 10.74 -16.72
N ALA A 9 -6.59 9.71 -16.09
CA ALA A 9 -5.15 9.50 -15.95
C ALA A 9 -4.52 9.05 -17.30
N PRO A 10 -3.32 9.55 -17.65
CA PRO A 10 -2.63 9.16 -18.88
C PRO A 10 -2.19 7.68 -18.90
N THR A 11 -1.96 7.12 -17.71
CA THR A 11 -1.65 5.71 -17.48
C THR A 11 -2.51 5.23 -16.34
N SER A 12 -3.04 4.01 -16.43
CA SER A 12 -3.83 3.46 -15.34
C SER A 12 -2.94 3.19 -14.12
N LEU A 13 -3.45 3.52 -12.94
CA LEU A 13 -2.74 3.49 -11.66
C LEU A 13 -3.57 2.76 -10.61
N GLY A 14 -3.06 1.63 -10.12
CA GLY A 14 -3.62 0.94 -8.97
C GLY A 14 -2.95 1.37 -7.67
N VAL A 15 -3.67 2.03 -6.78
CA VAL A 15 -3.15 2.43 -5.46
C VAL A 15 -3.51 1.36 -4.43
N VAL A 16 -2.51 0.75 -3.79
CA VAL A 16 -2.72 -0.26 -2.74
C VAL A 16 -2.61 0.39 -1.36
N PHE A 17 -3.70 0.41 -0.59
CA PHE A 17 -3.70 0.90 0.79
C PHE A 17 -3.95 -0.24 1.78
N PHE A 18 -3.04 -0.42 2.73
CA PHE A 18 -3.22 -1.37 3.83
C PHE A 18 -3.56 -0.66 5.14
N PRO A 19 -4.50 -1.22 5.93
CA PRO A 19 -4.80 -0.71 7.25
C PRO A 19 -3.75 -1.24 8.25
N ALA A 20 -2.68 -0.47 8.48
CA ALA A 20 -1.82 -0.63 9.65
C ALA A 20 -1.98 0.58 10.56
N PHE A 21 -3.24 0.89 10.89
CA PHE A 21 -3.63 2.08 11.64
C PHE A 21 -3.49 1.92 13.16
N ASP A 22 -2.86 0.83 13.60
CA ASP A 22 -2.62 0.47 15.01
C ASP A 22 -1.13 0.20 15.29
N TRP A 23 -0.25 0.47 14.32
CA TRP A 23 1.18 0.20 14.47
C TRP A 23 1.96 1.46 14.85
N ALA A 24 2.60 1.41 16.01
CA ALA A 24 3.58 2.38 16.45
C ALA A 24 4.73 1.67 17.16
N ILE A 25 5.98 2.10 16.90
CA ILE A 25 7.17 1.53 17.54
C ILE A 25 7.18 1.85 19.04
N SER A 26 6.84 3.08 19.41
CA SER A 26 6.66 3.52 20.81
C SER A 26 5.87 4.83 20.88
N PRO A 27 5.33 5.22 22.06
CA PRO A 27 4.49 6.41 22.19
C PRO A 27 5.15 7.75 21.84
N THR A 28 6.47 7.81 21.75
CA THR A 28 7.24 9.02 21.40
C THR A 28 8.00 8.87 20.07
N HIS A 29 7.89 7.73 19.39
CA HIS A 29 8.59 7.49 18.14
C HIS A 29 8.02 8.37 17.00
N PRO A 30 8.85 8.85 16.04
CA PRO A 30 8.35 9.63 14.90
C PRO A 30 7.57 8.81 13.86
N GLU A 31 7.78 7.49 13.82
CA GLU A 31 6.96 6.56 13.02
C GLU A 31 5.62 6.30 13.75
N ARG A 32 4.51 6.49 13.04
CA ARG A 32 3.18 6.75 13.60
C ARG A 32 2.08 6.23 12.69
N GLU A 33 1.05 5.63 13.29
CA GLU A 33 -0.14 5.09 12.62
C GLU A 33 -0.88 6.13 11.77
N GLU A 34 -0.87 7.39 12.23
CA GLU A 34 -1.61 8.47 11.58
C GLU A 34 -1.01 8.86 10.22
N ARG A 35 0.26 8.51 9.94
CA ARG A 35 0.92 8.86 8.67
C ARG A 35 0.21 8.25 7.46
N LEU A 36 -0.16 6.98 7.55
CA LEU A 36 -0.90 6.30 6.48
C LEU A 36 -2.36 6.75 6.44
N LEU A 37 -2.96 6.99 7.61
CA LEU A 37 -4.34 7.47 7.72
C LEU A 37 -4.52 8.83 7.04
N TYR A 38 -3.69 9.80 7.39
CA TYR A 38 -3.73 11.14 6.80
C TYR A 38 -3.44 11.13 5.31
N THR A 39 -2.52 10.27 4.84
CA THR A 39 -2.26 10.15 3.41
C THR A 39 -3.49 9.65 2.67
N ARG A 40 -4.15 8.60 3.18
CA ARG A 40 -5.36 8.05 2.56
C ARG A 40 -6.49 9.09 2.56
N ASP A 41 -6.71 9.75 3.69
CA ASP A 41 -7.78 10.72 3.84
C ASP A 41 -7.53 11.92 2.90
N GLN A 42 -6.29 12.41 2.79
CA GLN A 42 -5.92 13.47 1.84
C GLN A 42 -6.18 13.05 0.38
N LEU A 43 -5.77 11.84 -0.03
CA LEU A 43 -6.01 11.37 -1.39
C LEU A 43 -7.49 11.26 -1.73
N LYS A 44 -8.30 10.88 -0.74
CA LYS A 44 -9.75 10.82 -0.87
C LYS A 44 -10.38 12.21 -0.93
N GLU A 45 -9.95 13.13 -0.07
CA GLU A 45 -10.46 14.51 -0.02
C GLU A 45 -10.14 15.30 -1.30
N GLU A 46 -8.97 15.08 -1.90
CA GLU A 46 -8.59 15.68 -3.18
C GLU A 46 -9.26 15.02 -4.39
N GLY A 47 -10.08 13.98 -4.19
CA GLY A 47 -10.78 13.28 -5.27
C GLY A 47 -9.87 12.49 -6.20
N LEU A 48 -8.71 12.00 -5.72
CA LEU A 48 -7.77 11.24 -6.56
C LEU A 48 -8.47 10.04 -7.22
N PHE A 49 -9.35 9.37 -6.49
CA PHE A 49 -10.08 8.19 -6.95
C PHE A 49 -11.28 8.52 -7.87
N ASP A 50 -11.61 9.80 -8.05
CA ASP A 50 -12.61 10.24 -9.03
C ASP A 50 -12.02 10.38 -10.45
N ILE A 51 -10.68 10.32 -10.58
CA ILE A 51 -9.96 10.37 -11.85
C ILE A 51 -10.08 9.01 -12.56
N GLU A 52 -10.63 8.99 -13.78
CA GLU A 52 -10.74 7.77 -14.58
C GLU A 52 -9.36 7.14 -14.79
N GLY A 53 -9.22 5.86 -14.47
CA GLY A 53 -7.95 5.13 -14.58
C GLY A 53 -7.12 5.13 -13.29
N ILE A 54 -7.57 5.75 -12.20
CA ILE A 54 -7.00 5.52 -10.87
C ILE A 54 -7.95 4.62 -10.07
N THR A 55 -7.43 3.52 -9.52
CA THR A 55 -8.22 2.51 -8.80
C THR A 55 -7.62 2.23 -7.42
N GLU A 56 -8.47 2.00 -6.42
CA GLU A 56 -8.03 1.60 -5.08
C GLU A 56 -8.09 0.08 -4.92
N HIS A 57 -7.03 -0.52 -4.37
CA HIS A 57 -6.91 -1.95 -4.12
C HIS A 57 -6.58 -2.25 -2.67
N ARG A 58 -7.11 -3.36 -2.16
CA ARG A 58 -6.76 -3.86 -0.83
C ARG A 58 -5.49 -4.72 -0.91
N PRO A 59 -4.63 -4.66 0.11
CA PRO A 59 -3.49 -5.56 0.23
C PRO A 59 -3.97 -7.00 0.42
N SER A 60 -3.09 -7.94 0.09
CA SER A 60 -3.12 -9.26 0.73
C SER A 60 -2.14 -9.27 1.90
N LEU A 61 -2.37 -10.12 2.91
CA LEU A 61 -1.29 -10.50 3.82
C LEU A 61 -0.37 -11.47 3.09
N CYS A 62 0.94 -11.21 3.12
CA CYS A 62 1.89 -12.19 2.59
C CYS A 62 2.12 -13.34 3.59
N SER A 63 2.66 -14.45 3.09
CA SER A 63 3.01 -15.61 3.91
C SER A 63 4.41 -15.46 4.52
N HIS A 64 4.74 -16.26 5.53
CA HIS A 64 6.12 -16.33 6.03
C HIS A 64 7.10 -16.83 4.97
N ASP A 65 6.65 -17.73 4.08
CA ASP A 65 7.46 -18.19 2.95
C ASP A 65 7.84 -17.02 2.05
N ASP A 66 6.94 -16.06 1.83
CA ASP A 66 7.24 -14.84 1.07
C ASP A 66 8.36 -14.01 1.70
N ILE A 67 8.33 -13.87 3.03
CA ILE A 67 9.36 -13.15 3.78
C ILE A 67 10.71 -13.87 3.67
N GLN A 68 10.71 -15.20 3.78
CA GLN A 68 11.91 -16.04 3.75
C GLN A 68 12.54 -16.16 2.37
N ARG A 69 11.86 -15.74 1.29
CA ARG A 69 12.49 -15.65 -0.05
C ARG A 69 13.69 -14.70 -0.07
N VAL A 70 13.70 -13.69 0.81
CA VAL A 70 14.73 -12.63 0.81
C VAL A 70 15.33 -12.35 2.19
N HIS A 71 14.70 -12.77 3.30
CA HIS A 71 15.20 -12.50 4.65
C HIS A 71 15.60 -13.78 5.41
N PHE A 72 16.66 -13.67 6.19
CA PHE A 72 16.95 -14.60 7.29
C PHE A 72 16.34 -14.05 8.59
N CYS A 73 15.41 -14.79 9.19
CA CYS A 73 14.75 -14.39 10.44
C CYS A 73 15.15 -15.32 11.59
N LEU A 74 15.80 -14.76 12.61
CA LEU A 74 16.27 -15.49 13.80
C LEU A 74 15.54 -14.97 15.05
N PRO A 75 15.05 -15.83 15.96
CA PRO A 75 15.03 -17.31 15.88
C PRO A 75 13.96 -17.87 14.92
N SER A 76 12.98 -17.06 14.52
CA SER A 76 11.96 -17.41 13.53
C SER A 76 11.34 -16.14 12.95
N VAL A 77 10.56 -16.26 11.88
CA VAL A 77 9.83 -15.14 11.27
C VAL A 77 8.87 -14.51 12.28
N GLN A 78 8.04 -15.35 12.93
CA GLN A 78 7.04 -14.94 13.92
C GLN A 78 7.63 -14.21 15.13
N ALA A 79 8.89 -14.47 15.45
CA ALA A 79 9.57 -13.83 16.58
C ALA A 79 10.00 -12.39 16.29
N VAL A 80 10.11 -11.99 15.02
CA VAL A 80 10.70 -10.70 14.61
C VAL A 80 9.78 -9.84 13.75
N ILE A 81 8.66 -10.38 13.28
CA ILE A 81 7.67 -9.62 12.50
C ILE A 81 6.29 -9.64 13.15
N THR A 82 5.48 -8.65 12.78
CA THR A 82 4.07 -8.51 13.18
C THR A 82 3.18 -8.55 11.94
N ASP A 83 1.86 -8.64 12.12
CA ASP A 83 0.88 -8.63 11.03
C ASP A 83 1.00 -7.36 10.15
N SER A 84 1.39 -6.22 10.72
CA SER A 84 1.64 -4.98 9.97
C SER A 84 2.78 -5.13 8.95
N HIS A 85 3.81 -5.92 9.27
CA HIS A 85 4.89 -6.22 8.32
C HIS A 85 4.40 -7.11 7.18
N LEU A 86 3.55 -8.10 7.49
CA LEU A 86 2.92 -8.97 6.49
C LEU A 86 1.97 -8.21 5.57
N ALA A 87 1.21 -7.25 6.11
CA ALA A 87 0.34 -6.37 5.34
C ALA A 87 1.13 -5.43 4.43
N SER A 88 2.21 -4.84 4.93
CA SER A 88 3.09 -3.96 4.15
C SER A 88 3.74 -4.69 2.99
N ALA A 89 4.40 -5.83 3.25
CA ALA A 89 5.03 -6.63 2.20
C ALA A 89 4.00 -7.21 1.23
N GLY A 90 2.86 -7.67 1.74
CA GLY A 90 1.78 -8.19 0.90
C GLY A 90 1.09 -7.12 0.05
N GLY A 91 1.04 -5.85 0.51
CA GLY A 91 0.62 -4.71 -0.29
C GLY A 91 1.55 -4.44 -1.47
N ALA A 92 2.87 -4.48 -1.24
CA ALA A 92 3.86 -4.35 -2.31
C ALA A 92 3.79 -5.50 -3.33
N ILE A 93 3.55 -6.75 -2.86
CA ILE A 93 3.33 -7.91 -3.74
C ILE A 93 2.06 -7.73 -4.57
N THR A 94 0.97 -7.23 -3.98
CA THR A 94 -0.28 -6.92 -4.71
C THR A 94 -0.01 -5.89 -5.80
N ALA A 95 0.70 -4.79 -5.51
CA ALA A 95 1.04 -3.77 -6.49
C ALA A 95 1.86 -4.34 -7.65
N ALA A 96 2.88 -5.16 -7.35
CA ALA A 96 3.67 -5.83 -8.37
C ALA A 96 2.82 -6.75 -9.26
N ARG A 97 1.88 -7.50 -8.69
CA ARG A 97 0.96 -8.36 -9.45
C ARG A 97 0.04 -7.55 -10.38
N LEU A 98 -0.49 -6.42 -9.93
CA LEU A 98 -1.33 -5.56 -10.78
C LEU A 98 -0.62 -5.16 -12.07
N VAL A 99 0.66 -4.81 -11.97
CA VAL A 99 1.49 -4.44 -13.12
C VAL A 99 1.87 -5.65 -13.97
N LEU A 100 2.41 -6.71 -13.34
CA LEU A 100 2.92 -7.89 -14.06
C LEU A 100 1.82 -8.69 -14.76
N GLU A 101 0.60 -8.67 -14.24
CA GLU A 101 -0.56 -9.32 -14.85
C GLU A 101 -1.29 -8.41 -15.86
N GLY A 102 -0.81 -7.17 -16.06
CA GLY A 102 -1.39 -6.21 -17.01
C GLY A 102 -2.75 -5.66 -16.60
N ARG A 103 -3.13 -5.75 -15.32
CA ARG A 103 -4.37 -5.15 -14.80
C ARG A 103 -4.27 -3.64 -14.68
N GLU A 104 -3.09 -3.15 -14.31
CA GLU A 104 -2.76 -1.73 -14.24
C GLU A 104 -1.41 -1.47 -14.92
N GLN A 105 -1.21 -0.27 -15.47
CA GLN A 105 0.09 0.10 -16.04
C GLN A 105 1.11 0.50 -14.98
N ARG A 106 0.64 1.00 -13.83
CA ARG A 106 1.43 1.37 -12.66
C ARG A 106 0.68 0.99 -11.39
N ALA A 107 1.42 0.72 -10.31
CA ALA A 107 0.88 0.52 -8.98
C ALA A 107 1.90 0.93 -7.92
#